data_AF-A0A1F1XS75-F1
#
_entry.id   AF-A0A1F1XS75-F1
#
_cell.length_a   1.000
_cell.length_b   1.000
_cell.length_c   1.000
_cell.angle_alpha   90.00
_cell.angle_beta   90.00
_cell.angle_gamma   90.00
#
_symmetry.space_group_name_H-M   'P 1'
#
loop_
_entity.id
_entity.type
_entity.pdbx_description
1 polymer ?
#
loop_
_entity_poly.entity_id
_entity_poly.type
_entity_poly.pdbx_seq_one_letter_code
_entity_poly.pdbx_strand_id
1 'polypeptide(L)'
;MLAAASAAVLAACSGRRDERLATAEHEVVAPSGDFTAIVVADGEELRPTIRDASGEPVWADDLPHVERYFPGVVWESGADVLWVLSTDHGDSSVRQDGAGAWVRTMGGDGMPEDIAELAR
;
A
#
# COMPACT_ATOMS: atom_id res chain seq x y z
N MET A 1 -19.92 -40.66 8.03
CA MET A 1 -19.73 -39.83 6.82
C MET A 1 -19.71 -38.37 7.27
N LEU A 2 -18.56 -37.70 7.19
CA LEU A 2 -18.50 -36.24 7.13
C LEU A 2 -17.53 -35.91 5.99
N ALA A 3 -18.06 -35.24 4.97
CA ALA A 3 -17.32 -34.80 3.80
C ALA A 3 -16.45 -33.61 4.18
N ALA A 4 -15.13 -33.71 3.96
CA ALA A 4 -14.24 -32.56 3.99
C ALA A 4 -14.20 -31.96 2.59
N ALA A 5 -14.70 -30.72 2.49
CA ALA A 5 -14.78 -29.94 1.27
C ALA A 5 -13.37 -29.64 0.71
N SER A 6 -13.29 -29.69 -0.62
CA SER A 6 -12.10 -29.53 -1.43
C SER A 6 -11.54 -28.11 -1.34
N ALA A 7 -10.25 -27.97 -1.02
CA ALA A 7 -9.50 -26.74 -1.26
C ALA A 7 -8.90 -26.82 -2.67
N ALA A 8 -9.53 -26.16 -3.63
CA ALA A 8 -8.95 -25.92 -4.95
C ALA A 8 -7.91 -24.81 -4.82
N VAL A 9 -6.63 -25.17 -4.83
CA VAL A 9 -5.53 -24.20 -4.92
C VAL A 9 -5.46 -23.72 -6.38
N LEU A 10 -6.12 -22.61 -6.67
CA LEU A 10 -5.92 -21.89 -7.92
C LEU A 10 -4.56 -21.19 -7.83
N ALA A 11 -3.53 -21.86 -8.35
CA ALA A 11 -2.24 -21.25 -8.63
C ALA A 11 -2.43 -20.22 -9.76
N ALA A 12 -2.73 -18.98 -9.38
CA ALA A 12 -2.76 -17.86 -10.31
C ALA A 12 -1.32 -17.50 -10.68
N CYS A 13 -0.93 -17.84 -11.91
CA CYS A 13 0.27 -17.31 -12.56
C CYS A 13 0.13 -15.78 -12.74
N SER A 14 0.40 -15.01 -11.69
CA SER A 14 0.68 -13.58 -11.82
C SER A 14 2.19 -13.43 -11.95
N GLY A 15 2.66 -12.75 -13.00
CA GLY A 15 4.06 -12.35 -13.11
C GLY A 15 4.48 -11.73 -11.79
N ARG A 16 5.57 -12.23 -11.21
CA ARG A 16 6.03 -12.03 -9.82
C ARG A 16 5.72 -10.60 -9.31
N ARG A 17 4.51 -10.40 -8.76
CA ARG A 17 4.12 -9.16 -8.09
C ARG A 17 5.00 -9.08 -6.85
N ASP A 18 5.66 -7.94 -6.63
CA ASP A 18 6.38 -7.74 -5.38
C ASP A 18 5.36 -7.76 -4.24
N GLU A 19 5.47 -8.74 -3.36
CA GLU A 19 4.54 -8.99 -2.25
C GLU A 19 4.54 -7.85 -1.21
N ARG A 20 5.53 -6.95 -1.28
CA ARG A 20 5.59 -5.72 -0.49
C ARG A 20 4.63 -4.64 -0.98
N LEU A 21 4.11 -4.76 -2.22
CA LEU A 21 3.21 -3.76 -2.80
C LEU A 21 1.75 -4.04 -2.39
N ALA A 22 1.14 -3.09 -1.69
CA ALA A 22 -0.29 -3.11 -1.43
C ALA A 22 -1.08 -2.87 -2.73
N THR A 23 -2.20 -3.57 -2.85
CA THR A 23 -3.14 -3.46 -3.98
C THR A 23 -4.57 -3.44 -3.46
N ALA A 24 -5.56 -3.47 -4.36
CA ALA A 24 -6.96 -3.60 -3.97
C ALA A 24 -7.32 -4.99 -3.42
N GLU A 25 -6.50 -6.01 -3.70
CA GLU A 25 -6.74 -7.40 -3.29
C GLU A 25 -5.71 -7.91 -2.27
N HIS A 26 -4.67 -7.12 -2.01
CA HIS A 26 -3.55 -7.51 -1.16
C HIS A 26 -3.17 -6.37 -0.22
N GLU A 27 -3.36 -6.61 1.07
CA GLU A 27 -2.99 -5.70 2.12
C GLU A 27 -1.55 -5.98 2.59
N VAL A 28 -0.80 -4.95 2.98
CA VAL A 28 0.57 -5.09 3.48
C VAL A 28 0.69 -4.47 4.87
N VAL A 29 1.12 -5.28 5.83
CA VAL A 29 1.29 -4.88 7.23
C VAL A 29 2.55 -4.02 7.37
N ALA A 30 2.46 -2.94 8.12
CA ALA A 30 3.58 -2.06 8.46
C ALA A 30 4.61 -2.80 9.33
N PRO A 31 5.89 -2.37 9.36
CA PRO A 31 6.92 -3.02 10.18
C PRO A 31 6.59 -3.11 11.67
N SER A 32 5.86 -2.14 12.24
CA SER A 32 5.38 -2.20 13.62
C SER A 32 4.36 -3.31 13.88
N GLY A 33 3.60 -3.71 12.87
CA GLY A 33 2.43 -4.58 13.00
C GLY A 33 1.13 -3.85 13.40
N ASP A 34 1.19 -2.54 13.68
CA ASP A 34 0.05 -1.76 14.19
C ASP A 34 -0.84 -1.18 13.08
N PHE A 35 -0.32 -1.15 11.85
CA PHE A 35 -0.99 -0.58 10.69
C PHE A 35 -0.92 -1.49 9.48
N THR A 36 -1.86 -1.26 8.56
CA THR A 36 -1.94 -1.97 7.29
C THR A 36 -2.16 -0.98 6.16
N ALA A 37 -1.48 -1.19 5.04
CA ALA A 37 -1.69 -0.46 3.80
C ALA A 37 -2.54 -1.28 2.82
N ILE A 38 -3.48 -0.61 2.15
CA ILE A 38 -4.34 -1.16 1.09
C ILE A 38 -4.63 -0.07 0.06
N VAL A 39 -4.90 -0.45 -1.19
CA VAL A 39 -5.49 0.48 -2.18
C VAL A 39 -7.01 0.28 -2.22
N VAL A 40 -7.78 1.27 -1.76
CA VAL A 40 -9.25 1.21 -1.78
C VAL A 40 -9.77 1.79 -3.09
N ALA A 41 -10.63 1.06 -3.80
CA ALA A 41 -11.34 1.59 -4.97
C ALA A 41 -12.57 2.40 -4.53
N ASP A 42 -12.69 3.61 -5.08
CA ASP A 42 -13.81 4.54 -4.88
C ASP A 42 -14.33 4.97 -6.27
N GLY A 43 -15.24 4.17 -6.82
CA GLY A 43 -15.61 4.29 -8.23
C GLY A 43 -14.45 3.92 -9.15
N GLU A 44 -14.00 4.88 -9.97
CA GLU A 44 -12.84 4.71 -10.86
C GLU A 44 -11.53 5.18 -10.20
N GLU A 45 -11.61 5.81 -9.02
CA GLU A 45 -10.45 6.30 -8.29
C GLU A 45 -9.88 5.20 -7.38
N LEU A 46 -8.56 5.22 -7.23
CA LEU A 46 -7.81 4.33 -6.36
C LEU A 46 -7.18 5.16 -5.24
N ARG A 47 -7.46 4.80 -3.98
CA ARG A 47 -7.00 5.50 -2.78
C ARG A 47 -6.07 4.62 -1.95
N PRO A 48 -4.74 4.80 -2.06
CA PRO A 48 -3.83 4.33 -1.02
C PRO A 48 -4.35 4.72 0.36
N THR A 49 -4.46 3.75 1.27
CA THR A 49 -5.11 3.92 2.57
C THR A 49 -4.30 3.22 3.64
N ILE A 50 -4.16 3.86 4.79
CA ILE A 50 -3.59 3.26 6.00
C ILE A 50 -4.75 2.97 6.96
N ARG A 51 -4.81 1.74 7.44
CA ARG A 51 -5.75 1.29 8.48
C ARG A 51 -5.01 0.97 9.77
N ASP A 52 -5.66 1.19 10.90
CA ASP A 52 -5.18 0.69 12.18
C ASP A 52 -5.49 -0.81 12.36
N ALA A 53 -5.05 -1.37 13.48
CA ALA A 53 -5.28 -2.78 13.84
C ALA A 53 -6.77 -3.17 13.98
N SER A 54 -7.69 -2.21 14.09
CA SER A 54 -9.14 -2.47 14.06
C SER A 54 -9.74 -2.51 12.66
N GLY A 55 -8.95 -2.10 11.65
CA GLY A 55 -9.36 -2.01 10.25
C GLY A 55 -9.93 -0.64 9.87
N GLU A 56 -9.95 0.33 10.79
CA GLU A 56 -10.47 1.67 10.53
C GLU A 56 -9.43 2.51 9.79
N PRO A 57 -9.83 3.28 8.77
CA PRO A 57 -8.91 4.14 8.03
C PRO A 57 -8.44 5.31 8.91
N VAL A 58 -7.13 5.42 9.08
CA VAL A 58 -6.46 6.51 9.82
C VAL A 58 -5.80 7.53 8.90
N TRP A 59 -5.63 7.17 7.63
CA TRP A 59 -5.22 8.06 6.55
C TRP A 59 -5.70 7.51 5.21
N ALA A 60 -6.09 8.39 4.29
CA ALA A 60 -6.42 8.02 2.92
C ALA A 60 -5.83 9.08 1.98
N ASP A 61 -5.29 8.63 0.86
CA ASP A 61 -4.75 9.47 -0.19
C ASP A 61 -5.89 10.33 -0.79
N ASP A 62 -5.66 11.63 -0.82
CA ASP A 62 -6.57 12.65 -1.36
C ASP A 62 -6.35 12.95 -2.84
N LEU A 63 -5.34 12.34 -3.48
CA LEU A 63 -5.06 12.46 -4.91
C LEU A 63 -5.78 11.35 -5.69
N PRO A 64 -6.40 11.67 -6.85
CA PRO A 64 -7.21 10.73 -7.61
C PRO A 64 -6.35 9.84 -8.51
N HIS A 65 -5.85 8.72 -8.00
CA HIS A 65 -5.15 7.73 -8.83
C HIS A 65 -6.14 6.89 -9.64
N VAL A 66 -5.70 6.29 -10.75
CA VAL A 66 -6.54 5.47 -11.64
C VAL A 66 -5.82 4.20 -12.09
N GLU A 67 -6.57 3.17 -12.51
CA GLU A 67 -5.99 1.87 -12.90
C GLU A 67 -4.90 1.96 -13.98
N ARG A 68 -5.02 2.92 -14.91
CA ARG A 68 -4.01 3.13 -15.96
C ARG A 68 -2.64 3.52 -15.41
N TYR A 69 -2.63 4.23 -14.28
CA TYR A 69 -1.43 4.70 -13.58
C TYR A 69 -1.50 4.20 -12.13
N PHE A 70 -1.69 2.88 -11.98
CA PHE A 70 -1.88 2.27 -10.65
C PHE A 70 -0.71 2.65 -9.72
N PRO A 71 -0.99 3.20 -8.53
CA PRO A 71 0.07 3.64 -7.63
C PRO A 71 0.77 2.44 -6.98
N GLY A 72 2.09 2.46 -6.94
CA GLY A 72 2.84 1.57 -6.05
C GLY A 72 2.66 2.02 -4.61
N VAL A 73 2.29 1.12 -3.71
CA VAL A 73 2.07 1.44 -2.29
C VAL A 73 2.87 0.47 -1.45
N VAL A 74 3.86 0.96 -0.70
CA VAL A 74 4.83 0.10 -0.01
C VAL A 74 5.33 0.74 1.28
N TRP A 75 5.47 -0.07 2.34
CA TRP A 75 6.12 0.37 3.57
C TRP A 75 7.64 0.34 3.45
N GLU A 76 8.33 1.26 4.09
CA GLU A 76 9.76 1.08 4.38
C GLU A 76 10.00 -0.17 5.22
N SER A 77 11.10 -0.88 4.98
CA SER A 77 11.37 -2.14 5.69
C SER A 77 11.63 -1.98 7.20
N GLY A 78 11.99 -0.77 7.65
CA GLY A 78 12.44 -0.52 9.03
C GLY A 78 11.68 0.57 9.78
N ALA A 79 10.64 1.15 9.17
CA ALA A 79 9.88 2.24 9.76
C ALA A 79 8.45 2.27 9.22
N ASP A 80 7.52 2.81 10.01
CA ASP A 80 6.14 3.06 9.59
C ASP A 80 6.07 4.32 8.72
N VAL A 81 6.76 4.26 7.58
CA VAL A 81 6.75 5.27 6.53
C VAL A 81 6.21 4.58 5.28
N LEU A 82 5.05 5.02 4.81
CA LEU A 82 4.44 4.53 3.59
C LEU A 82 4.95 5.35 2.41
N TRP A 83 5.39 4.70 1.35
CA TRP A 83 5.66 5.33 0.07
C TRP A 83 4.50 5.08 -0.90
N VAL A 84 4.03 6.16 -1.53
CA VAL A 84 3.11 6.13 -2.67
C VAL A 84 3.92 6.54 -3.90
N LEU A 85 4.15 5.57 -4.78
CA LEU A 85 4.90 5.70 -6.02
C LEU A 85 3.91 5.96 -7.15
N SER A 86 3.93 7.16 -7.69
CA SER A 86 2.88 7.64 -8.58
C SER A 86 3.50 8.34 -9.79
N THR A 87 3.15 7.85 -10.97
CA THR A 87 3.65 8.41 -12.24
C THR A 87 2.89 9.66 -12.68
N ASP A 88 1.68 9.85 -12.17
CA ASP A 88 0.77 10.96 -12.49
C ASP A 88 0.88 12.14 -11.50
N HIS A 89 1.08 11.86 -10.22
CA HIS A 89 1.16 12.86 -9.16
C HIS A 89 2.56 13.04 -8.56
N GLY A 90 3.50 12.16 -8.92
CA GLY A 90 4.82 12.10 -8.33
C GLY A 90 4.85 11.32 -7.01
N ASP A 91 6.03 10.84 -6.67
CA ASP A 91 6.22 10.03 -5.46
C ASP A 91 5.99 10.86 -4.19
N SER A 92 5.53 10.20 -3.13
CA SER A 92 5.39 10.82 -1.82
C SER A 92 5.59 9.79 -0.70
N SER A 93 5.99 10.29 0.47
CA SER A 93 6.03 9.52 1.72
C SER A 93 4.93 9.98 2.69
N VAL A 94 4.43 9.06 3.51
CA VAL A 94 3.42 9.31 4.53
C VAL A 94 3.90 8.71 5.84
N ARG A 95 3.95 9.52 6.90
CA ARG A 95 4.42 9.11 8.22
C ARG A 95 3.66 9.84 9.32
N GLN A 96 3.60 9.26 10.50
CA GLN A 96 3.07 9.96 11.66
C GLN A 96 4.00 11.11 12.07
N ASP A 97 3.42 12.25 12.42
CA ASP A 97 4.11 13.33 13.11
C ASP A 97 4.21 13.06 14.63
N GLY A 98 4.81 13.99 15.37
CA GLY A 98 4.96 13.85 16.83
C GLY A 98 3.64 13.87 17.62
N ALA A 99 2.51 14.20 16.98
CA ALA A 99 1.17 14.15 17.56
C ALA A 99 0.39 12.89 17.11
N GLY A 100 0.98 12.03 16.28
CA GLY A 100 0.34 10.81 15.76
C GLY A 100 -0.50 11.02 14.50
N ALA A 101 -0.52 12.23 13.92
CA ALA A 101 -1.23 12.49 12.67
C ALA A 101 -0.40 12.03 11.47
N TRP A 102 -1.03 11.36 10.51
CA TRP A 102 -0.37 10.94 9.28
C TRP A 102 -0.20 12.12 8.32
N VAL A 103 1.04 12.43 7.97
CA VAL A 103 1.40 13.57 7.14
C VAL A 103 2.10 13.10 5.86
N ARG A 104 1.59 13.55 4.72
CA ARG A 104 2.22 13.36 3.40
C ARG A 104 3.34 14.37 3.19
N THR A 105 4.48 13.92 2.66
CA THR A 105 5.55 14.75 2.08
C THR A 105 5.73 14.37 0.61
N MET A 106 5.58 15.34 -0.30
CA MET A 106 5.80 15.11 -1.73
C MET A 106 7.29 15.03 -2.07
N GLY A 107 7.62 14.25 -3.10
CA GLY A 107 8.97 14.04 -3.61
C GLY A 107 9.62 12.76 -3.08
N GLY A 108 10.68 12.34 -3.76
CA GLY A 108 11.46 11.13 -3.43
C GLY A 108 12.62 11.37 -2.44
N ASP A 109 12.69 12.54 -1.81
CA ASP A 109 13.78 12.86 -0.88
C ASP A 109 13.78 11.88 0.32
N GLY A 110 14.88 11.16 0.48
CA GLY A 110 15.02 10.14 1.52
C GLY A 110 14.41 8.78 1.19
N MET A 111 13.94 8.57 -0.04
CA MET A 111 13.45 7.26 -0.49
C MET A 111 14.55 6.20 -0.39
N PRO A 112 14.30 5.06 0.30
CA PRO A 112 15.21 3.94 0.33
C PRO A 112 15.49 3.37 -1.07
N GLU A 113 16.71 2.90 -1.31
CA GLU A 113 17.14 2.40 -2.63
C GLU A 113 16.28 1.22 -3.12
N ASP A 114 15.90 0.32 -2.22
CA ASP A 114 15.06 -0.85 -2.51
C ASP A 114 13.61 -0.49 -2.88
N ILE A 115 13.14 0.69 -2.47
CA ILE A 115 11.85 1.26 -2.90
C ILE A 115 12.03 2.03 -4.20
N ALA A 116 13.14 2.76 -4.37
CA ALA A 116 13.46 3.45 -5.61
C ALA A 116 13.67 2.49 -6.80
N GLU A 117 13.93 1.21 -6.56
CA GLU A 117 13.92 0.16 -7.58
C GLU A 117 12.51 -0.23 -8.05
N LEU A 118 11.48 -0.05 -7.20
CA LEU A 118 10.08 -0.32 -7.51
C LEU A 118 9.41 0.80 -8.31
N ALA A 119 9.93 2.02 -8.22
CA ALA A 119 9.39 3.19 -8.91
C ALA A 119 9.75 3.25 -10.42
N ARG A 120 10.45 2.24 -10.96
CA ARG A 120 11.07 2.26 -12.30
C ARG A 120 10.30 1.49 -13.36
#